data_AF-A0ABC8K883-F1
#
_entry.id   AF-A0ABC8K883-F1
#
_cell.length_a   1.000
_cell.length_b   1.000
_cell.length_c   1.000
_cell.angle_alpha   90.00
_cell.angle_beta   90.00
_cell.angle_gamma   90.00
#
_symmetry.space_group_name_H-M   'P 1'
#
loop_
_entity.id
_entity.type
_entity.pdbx_description
1 polymer ?
#
loop_
_entity_poly.entity_id
_entity_poly.type
_entity_poly.pdbx_seq_one_letter_code
_entity_poly.pdbx_strand_id
1 'polypeptide(L)'
;MHGSLVTSSLIRETTENESANEGYRFGQEEETYNIVAAHGYFGRLIFQYASFNHSRSLHFFLAAWPVVGISTMAFNLNGFNFNQSVVDSQGRVINTWADIINRANL
;
A
#
# COMPACT_ATOMS: atom_id res chain seq x y z
N MET A 1 4.23 5.21 -0.01
CA MET A 1 3.52 6.27 -0.76
C MET A 1 3.02 7.39 0.14
N HIS A 2 2.25 7.13 1.21
CA HIS A 2 1.71 8.20 2.07
C HIS A 2 2.78 9.16 2.61
N GLY A 3 3.83 8.65 3.27
CA GLY A 3 4.90 9.48 3.83
C GLY A 3 5.57 10.39 2.80
N SER A 4 5.89 9.88 1.61
CA SER A 4 6.52 10.70 0.56
C SER A 4 5.62 11.84 0.05
N LEU A 5 4.30 11.61 -0.05
CA LEU A 5 3.35 12.66 -0.46
C LEU A 5 3.21 13.74 0.61
N VAL A 6 3.11 13.35 1.89
CA VAL A 6 3.08 14.29 3.01
C VAL A 6 4.36 15.13 3.03
N THR A 7 5.54 14.50 3.04
CA THR A 7 6.84 15.21 3.06
C THR A 7 7.01 16.16 1.88
N SER A 8 6.54 15.79 0.69
CA SER A 8 6.63 16.64 -0.51
C SER A 8 5.75 17.91 -0.47
N SER A 9 4.84 18.00 0.50
CA SER A 9 3.83 19.06 0.59
C SER A 9 3.82 19.78 1.93
N LEU A 10 4.88 19.61 2.74
CA LEU A 10 5.06 20.37 3.98
C LEU A 10 5.04 21.88 3.70
N ILE A 11 4.34 22.61 4.56
CA ILE A 11 4.37 24.07 4.53
C ILE A 11 5.73 24.51 5.08
N ARG A 12 6.36 25.49 4.41
CA ARG A 12 7.69 25.96 4.82
C ARG A 12 7.58 26.83 6.06
N GLU A 13 8.03 26.30 7.19
CA GLU A 13 8.04 26.99 8.50
C GLU A 13 9.46 27.19 9.08
N THR A 14 10.50 26.64 8.43
CA THR A 14 11.90 26.73 8.88
C THR A 14 12.82 27.33 7.84
N THR A 15 14.06 27.65 8.26
CA THR A 15 15.14 28.03 7.35
C THR A 15 15.84 26.81 6.76
N GLU A 16 16.73 27.04 5.79
CA GLU A 16 17.50 25.96 5.13
C GLU A 16 18.58 25.33 6.02
N ASN A 17 18.97 26.04 7.10
CA ASN A 17 20.01 25.59 8.03
C ASN A 17 19.43 24.82 9.23
N GLU A 18 18.13 24.58 9.23
CA GLU A 18 17.39 23.92 10.30
C GLU A 18 16.63 22.72 9.74
N SER A 19 16.31 21.75 10.60
CA SER A 19 15.47 20.63 10.22
C SER A 19 14.03 21.09 9.97
N ALA A 20 13.42 20.65 8.86
CA ALA A 20 12.02 20.93 8.57
C ALA A 20 11.05 20.38 9.64
N ASN A 21 11.47 19.39 10.44
CA ASN A 21 10.67 18.85 11.53
C ASN A 21 10.40 19.88 12.64
N GLU A 22 11.32 20.83 12.86
CA GLU A 22 11.15 21.91 13.84
C GLU A 22 10.03 22.89 13.44
N GLY A 23 9.58 22.82 12.18
CA GLY A 23 8.43 23.58 11.68
C GLY A 23 7.09 23.08 12.23
N TYR A 24 7.03 21.85 12.75
CA TYR A 24 5.84 21.31 13.41
C TYR A 24 5.96 21.47 14.92
N ARG A 25 4.90 21.98 15.55
CA ARG A 25 4.79 22.05 17.02
C ARG A 25 3.80 21.01 17.50
N PHE A 26 4.20 20.25 18.52
CA PHE A 26 3.32 19.26 19.13
C PHE A 26 2.05 19.91 19.68
N GLY A 27 0.90 19.46 19.19
CA GLY A 27 -0.42 19.96 19.61
C GLY A 27 -0.90 21.21 18.88
N GLN A 28 -0.25 21.63 17.79
CA GLN A 28 -0.76 22.71 16.93
C GLN A 28 -2.12 22.32 16.31
N GLU A 29 -2.98 23.31 16.09
CA GLU A 29 -4.32 23.11 15.53
C GLU A 29 -4.31 22.96 14.00
N GLU A 30 -3.39 23.64 13.34
CA GLU A 30 -3.30 23.69 11.87
C GLU A 30 -2.53 22.50 11.29
N GLU A 31 -2.97 22.04 10.13
CA GLU A 31 -2.30 20.97 9.37
C GLU A 31 -0.90 21.42 8.90
N THR A 32 0.10 20.55 9.02
CA THR A 32 1.51 20.87 8.69
C THR A 32 1.84 20.75 7.18
N TYR A 33 0.92 20.22 6.39
CA TYR A 33 1.12 19.98 4.95
C TYR A 33 -0.13 20.34 4.15
N ASN A 34 0.06 20.63 2.86
CA ASN A 34 -1.03 20.98 1.97
C ASN A 34 -1.60 19.74 1.26
N ILE A 35 -2.71 19.20 1.79
CA ILE A 35 -3.39 18.04 1.20
C ILE A 35 -3.89 18.29 -0.23
N VAL A 36 -4.25 19.53 -0.59
CA VAL A 36 -4.69 19.88 -1.95
C VAL A 36 -3.53 19.80 -2.93
N ALA A 37 -2.33 20.24 -2.52
CA ALA A 37 -1.12 20.10 -3.32
C ALA A 37 -0.73 18.62 -3.50
N ALA A 38 -0.76 17.83 -2.43
CA ALA A 38 -0.50 16.39 -2.50
C ALA A 38 -1.51 15.65 -3.39
N HIS A 39 -2.80 15.94 -3.24
CA HIS A 39 -3.87 15.39 -4.08
C HIS A 39 -3.68 15.78 -5.54
N GLY A 40 -3.37 17.06 -5.82
CA GLY A 40 -3.16 17.59 -7.16
C GLY A 40 -1.91 17.00 -7.85
N TYR A 41 -0.85 16.71 -7.10
CA TYR A 41 0.31 16.00 -7.63
C TYR A 41 -0.06 14.55 -8.00
N PHE A 42 -0.61 13.80 -7.04
CA PHE A 42 -0.92 12.39 -7.25
C PHE A 42 -2.02 12.15 -8.30
N GLY A 43 -3.02 13.04 -8.34
CA GLY A 43 -4.08 13.02 -9.35
C GLY A 43 -3.60 13.29 -10.77
N ARG A 44 -2.48 14.01 -10.94
CA ARG A 44 -1.82 14.17 -12.25
C ARG A 44 -0.88 13.00 -12.58
N LEU A 45 -0.30 12.36 -11.57
CA LEU A 45 0.60 11.22 -11.75
C LEU A 45 -0.14 9.98 -12.26
N ILE A 46 -1.35 9.71 -11.75
CA ILE A 46 -2.15 8.54 -12.11
C ILE A 46 -3.39 8.98 -12.91
N PHE A 47 -4.43 9.44 -12.22
CA PHE A 47 -5.57 10.19 -12.76
C PHE A 47 -6.37 10.77 -11.59
N GLN A 48 -7.13 11.84 -11.82
CA GLN A 48 -7.69 12.68 -10.75
C GLN A 48 -8.50 11.91 -9.69
N TYR A 49 -9.34 10.96 -10.13
CA TYR A 49 -10.22 10.17 -9.27
C TYR A 49 -9.53 9.01 -8.54
N ALA A 50 -8.29 8.65 -8.89
CA ALA A 50 -7.50 7.66 -8.14
C ALA A 50 -6.86 8.22 -6.86
N SER A 51 -6.96 9.53 -6.65
CA SER A 51 -6.33 10.24 -5.54
C SER A 51 -7.34 10.56 -4.44
N PHE A 52 -6.95 10.37 -3.18
CA PHE A 52 -7.76 10.79 -2.04
C PHE A 52 -7.66 12.30 -1.86
N ASN A 53 -8.80 12.99 -1.83
CA ASN A 53 -8.90 14.41 -1.45
C ASN A 53 -9.44 14.61 -0.02
N HIS A 54 -9.82 13.53 0.66
CA HIS A 54 -10.34 13.54 2.03
C HIS A 54 -9.41 12.73 2.94
N SER A 55 -8.79 13.40 3.93
CA SER A 55 -7.81 12.78 4.83
C SER A 55 -8.35 11.57 5.60
N ARG A 56 -9.59 11.64 6.12
CA ARG A 56 -10.19 10.50 6.86
C ARG A 56 -10.34 9.23 6.01
N SER A 57 -10.78 9.35 4.76
CA SER A 57 -10.92 8.21 3.85
C SER A 57 -9.56 7.59 3.50
N LEU A 58 -8.53 8.42 3.30
CA LEU A 58 -7.15 7.97 3.11
C LEU A 58 -6.67 7.15 4.31
N HIS A 59 -6.80 7.67 5.53
CA HIS A 59 -6.33 7.00 6.73
C HIS A 59 -7.14 5.75 7.06
N PHE A 60 -8.46 5.76 6.83
CA PHE A 60 -9.29 4.57 6.91
C PHE A 60 -8.79 3.48 5.95
N PHE A 61 -8.49 3.83 4.70
CA PHE A 61 -7.96 2.88 3.73
C PHE A 61 -6.59 2.31 4.15
N LEU A 62 -5.68 3.17 4.64
CA LEU A 62 -4.36 2.73 5.14
C LEU A 62 -4.47 1.73 6.29
N ALA A 63 -5.46 1.89 7.17
CA ALA A 63 -5.71 0.94 8.25
C ALA A 63 -6.39 -0.35 7.75
N ALA A 64 -7.41 -0.22 6.89
CA ALA A 64 -8.20 -1.37 6.44
C ALA A 64 -7.42 -2.33 5.53
N TRP A 65 -6.59 -1.79 4.62
CA TRP A 65 -5.90 -2.58 3.60
C TRP A 65 -5.05 -3.73 4.16
N PRO A 66 -4.11 -3.50 5.09
CA PRO A 66 -3.33 -4.61 5.67
C PRO A 66 -4.15 -5.51 6.59
N VAL A 67 -5.12 -4.96 7.32
CA VAL A 67 -5.91 -5.72 8.33
C VAL A 67 -6.78 -6.78 7.66
N VAL A 68 -7.47 -6.42 6.58
CA VAL A 68 -8.33 -7.38 5.86
C VAL A 68 -7.50 -8.54 5.32
N GLY A 69 -6.30 -8.27 4.78
CA GLY A 69 -5.45 -9.28 4.15
C GLY A 69 -4.89 -10.35 5.10
N ILE A 70 -4.62 -10.01 6.36
CA ILE A 70 -4.03 -10.94 7.33
C ILE A 70 -5.09 -11.86 7.97
N SER A 71 -6.35 -11.42 8.01
CA SER A 71 -7.40 -12.07 8.78
C SER A 71 -7.79 -13.47 8.30
N THR A 72 -7.68 -13.77 7.01
CA THR A 72 -8.18 -15.03 6.43
C THR A 72 -7.23 -16.21 6.64
N MET A 73 -5.92 -16.02 6.44
CA MET A 73 -4.92 -17.09 6.57
C MET A 73 -4.75 -17.58 8.02
N ALA A 74 -5.15 -16.77 9.02
CA ALA A 74 -5.09 -17.14 10.43
C ALA A 74 -6.00 -18.34 10.80
N PHE A 75 -7.03 -18.64 10.00
CA PHE A 75 -7.98 -19.72 10.24
C PHE A 75 -7.79 -20.91 9.29
N ASN A 76 -6.55 -21.18 8.88
CA ASN A 76 -6.19 -22.28 7.95
C ASN A 76 -6.86 -22.19 6.57
N LEU A 77 -7.37 -21.02 6.18
CA LEU A 77 -7.74 -20.70 4.81
C LEU A 77 -6.47 -20.34 4.03
N ASN A 78 -5.79 -21.39 3.58
CA ASN A 78 -4.52 -21.29 2.86
C ASN A 78 -4.71 -20.79 1.42
N GLY A 79 -3.60 -20.45 0.77
CA GLY A 79 -3.58 -20.09 -0.64
C GLY A 79 -4.00 -21.23 -1.57
N PHE A 80 -4.20 -20.90 -2.84
CA PHE A 80 -4.57 -21.89 -3.85
C PHE A 80 -3.56 -23.03 -3.94
N ASN A 81 -4.07 -24.25 -4.06
CA ASN A 81 -3.27 -25.44 -4.30
C ASN A 81 -3.55 -25.95 -5.72
N PHE A 82 -2.56 -25.81 -6.60
CA PHE A 82 -2.61 -26.27 -7.99
C PHE A 82 -1.66 -27.44 -8.26
N ASN A 83 -1.39 -28.26 -7.25
CA ASN A 83 -0.52 -29.42 -7.38
C ASN A 83 -1.12 -30.39 -8.42
N GLN A 84 -0.32 -30.76 -9.41
CA GLN A 84 -0.66 -31.69 -10.48
C GLN A 84 -1.93 -31.29 -11.26
N SER A 85 -2.24 -29.99 -11.33
CA SER A 85 -3.51 -29.52 -11.90
C SER A 85 -3.59 -29.57 -13.43
N VAL A 86 -2.48 -29.85 -14.13
CA VAL A 86 -2.46 -30.01 -15.59
C VAL A 86 -2.08 -31.45 -15.93
N VAL A 87 -2.93 -32.11 -16.72
CA VAL A 87 -2.80 -33.52 -17.08
C VAL A 87 -3.00 -33.67 -18.59
N ASP A 88 -2.19 -34.52 -19.24
CA ASP A 88 -2.36 -34.84 -20.65
C ASP A 88 -3.50 -35.84 -20.90
N SER A 89 -3.81 -36.10 -22.17
CA SER A 89 -4.84 -37.08 -22.56
C SER A 89 -4.59 -38.53 -22.09
N GLN A 90 -3.36 -38.84 -21.66
CA GLN A 90 -2.96 -40.15 -21.15
C GLN A 90 -2.97 -40.23 -19.61
N GLY A 91 -3.37 -39.15 -18.93
CA GLY A 91 -3.39 -39.11 -17.47
C GLY A 91 -2.03 -38.74 -16.84
N ARG A 92 -1.05 -38.29 -17.62
CA ARG A 92 0.27 -37.89 -17.09
C ARG A 92 0.27 -36.44 -16.66
N VAL A 93 0.85 -36.17 -15.49
CA VAL A 93 0.99 -34.82 -14.96
C VAL A 93 2.00 -34.02 -15.78
N ILE A 94 1.61 -32.82 -16.19
CA ILE A 94 2.48 -31.82 -16.79
C ILE A 94 2.81 -30.79 -15.71
N ASN A 95 4.06 -30.80 -15.24
CA ASN A 95 4.48 -29.89 -14.17
C ASN A 95 4.38 -28.42 -14.58
N THR A 96 3.93 -27.61 -13.64
CA THR A 96 3.82 -26.14 -13.74
C THR A 96 4.72 -25.45 -12.72
N TRP A 97 4.68 -24.11 -12.71
CA TRP A 97 5.32 -23.33 -11.63
C TRP A 97 4.75 -23.65 -10.24
N ALA A 98 3.47 -24.05 -10.14
CA ALA A 98 2.89 -24.45 -8.85
C ALA A 98 3.55 -25.72 -8.30
N ASP A 99 3.86 -26.69 -9.15
CA ASP A 99 4.54 -27.94 -8.76
C ASP A 99 6.01 -27.70 -8.40
N ILE A 100 6.64 -26.66 -8.95
CA ILE A 100 7.98 -26.22 -8.54
C ILE A 100 7.91 -25.57 -7.14
N ILE A 101 6.95 -24.68 -6.90
CA ILE A 101 6.73 -24.06 -5.58
C ILE A 101 6.41 -25.13 -4.53
N ASN A 102 5.56 -26.11 -4.86
CA ASN A 102 5.24 -27.21 -3.97
C ASN A 102 6.48 -28.02 -3.57
N ARG A 103 7.44 -28.22 -4.48
CA ARG A 103 8.71 -28.89 -4.18
C ARG A 103 9.61 -28.07 -3.24
N ALA A 104 9.55 -26.75 -3.27
CA ALA A 104 10.28 -25.89 -2.34
C ALA A 104 9.64 -25.83 -0.93
N ASN A 105 8.35 -26.18 -0.83
CA ASN A 105 7.61 -26.20 0.43
C ASN A 105 7.73 -27.53 1.21
N LEU A 106 8.25 -28.59 0.57
CA LEU A 106 8.50 -29.91 1.16
C LEU A 106 9.88 -29.96 1.84
#